data_AF-A0A7K4F1P1-F1
#
_entry.id   AF-A0A7K4F1P1-F1
#
_cell.length_a   1.000
_cell.length_b   1.000
_cell.length_c   1.000
_cell.angle_alpha   90.00
_cell.angle_beta   90.00
_cell.angle_gamma   90.00
#
_symmetry.space_group_name_H-M   'P 1'
#
loop_
_entity.id
_entity.type
_entity.pdbx_description
1 polymer ?
#
loop_
_entity_poly.entity_id
_entity_poly.type
_entity_poly.pdbx_seq_one_letter_code
_entity_poly.pdbx_strand_id
1 'polypeptide(L)'
;MKWKTLQHNGILFPPEYEVQGFTIKIKGETVSLDANQEEMAYQWAKKKDTPYAQDKVFQKNFTADFVKTLDPKFKKISYEDIDFSNAYKIVDKEKDLKEMMTKEEKKALAAKRKELREKLKSKYGIAIMDGKEVEVGNYMAEPPGIFIGRGEHPIRGRWKPRVTAKDVTLNLGKEAKVPEGNWGKIIHDKDSMWLASWMDFLTQKRKYVWLADTAGLKQDRDKEKYEKAVKLAKEIDKIKDRIVIDMKSKDPKISRIATACYLIYRTAMRVGDEKDPDEADTVGATTLRKEHIKITANTIEFDFLGKDSVRWQETVVAEGHDKQFQENLKKLVEKKKPKDEIFDDITSRHVNAYYSSIVKGLTAKVFRTYLATTVVKNYLAKHDNMKGKTATEKIYHAKLANLEAAMMCNHKRTIPKTFEQSLQKKRDTLKKVKKEEVWKKTEETLKKVQTSE
;
A
#
# COMPACT_ATOMS: atom_id res chain seq x y z
N MET A 1 -21.12 16.65 10.95
CA MET A 1 -20.08 17.56 11.45
C MET A 1 -18.98 16.78 12.18
N LYS A 2 -17.73 16.92 11.76
CA LYS A 2 -16.53 16.26 12.32
C LYS A 2 -15.71 17.14 13.26
N TRP A 3 -15.83 18.45 13.15
CA TRP A 3 -15.17 19.44 14.00
C TRP A 3 -15.96 20.75 13.98
N LYS A 4 -15.81 21.56 15.03
CA LYS A 4 -16.37 22.93 15.16
C LYS A 4 -15.34 23.99 14.77
N THR A 5 -14.10 23.84 15.23
CA THR A 5 -12.96 24.71 14.89
C THR A 5 -11.78 23.87 14.39
N LEU A 6 -11.04 24.41 13.41
CA LEU A 6 -9.86 23.77 12.84
C LEU A 6 -8.84 24.82 12.43
N GLN A 7 -7.66 24.82 13.06
CA GLN A 7 -6.52 25.66 12.72
C GLN A 7 -5.33 24.77 12.39
N HIS A 8 -4.60 25.06 11.31
CA HIS A 8 -3.35 24.39 10.97
C HIS A 8 -2.46 25.34 10.17
N ASN A 9 -1.20 24.99 9.93
CA ASN A 9 -0.22 25.84 9.24
C ASN A 9 -0.04 25.48 7.75
N GLY A 10 -1.10 24.96 7.11
CA GLY A 10 -1.03 24.49 5.72
C GLY A 10 -0.27 23.17 5.60
N ILE A 11 0.47 23.00 4.51
CA ILE A 11 1.32 21.84 4.24
C ILE A 11 2.76 22.28 3.96
N LEU A 12 3.69 21.35 4.13
CA LEU A 12 5.09 21.55 3.79
C LEU A 12 5.36 21.13 2.35
N PHE A 13 5.91 22.05 1.55
CA PHE A 13 6.44 21.72 0.24
C PHE A 13 7.88 21.22 0.34
N PRO A 14 8.30 20.27 -0.52
CA PRO A 14 9.69 19.86 -0.59
C PRO A 14 10.57 21.04 -1.02
N PRO A 15 11.86 21.08 -0.62
CA PRO A 15 12.78 22.14 -1.01
C PRO A 15 12.91 22.21 -2.54
N GLU A 16 13.25 23.38 -3.04
CA GLU A 16 13.59 23.57 -4.45
C GLU A 16 14.82 22.75 -4.84
N TYR A 17 14.91 22.43 -6.13
CA TYR A 17 16.06 21.71 -6.65
C TYR A 17 17.30 22.61 -6.63
N GLU A 18 18.38 22.10 -6.05
CA GLU A 18 19.68 22.76 -6.11
C GLU A 18 20.37 22.42 -7.43
N VAL A 19 20.42 23.41 -8.33
CA VAL A 19 21.04 23.30 -9.65
C VAL A 19 22.52 22.97 -9.51
N GLN A 20 22.94 21.88 -10.13
CA GLN A 20 24.28 21.33 -10.23
C GLN A 20 25.04 21.86 -11.45
N GLY A 21 24.34 22.36 -12.49
CA GLY A 21 24.92 23.01 -13.66
C GLY A 21 25.56 22.05 -14.66
N PHE A 22 25.07 20.81 -14.75
CA PHE A 22 25.59 19.84 -15.73
C PHE A 22 24.84 19.93 -17.06
N THR A 23 25.53 19.58 -18.14
CA THR A 23 24.94 19.43 -19.47
C THR A 23 24.66 17.97 -19.78
N ILE A 24 23.75 17.71 -20.71
CA ILE A 24 23.55 16.38 -21.31
C ILE A 24 23.89 16.43 -22.79
N LYS A 25 24.01 15.28 -23.45
CA LYS A 25 24.07 15.25 -24.92
C LYS A 25 22.81 14.63 -25.50
N ILE A 26 22.31 15.21 -26.59
CA ILE A 26 21.16 14.68 -27.33
C ILE A 26 21.57 14.60 -28.79
N LYS A 27 21.57 13.38 -29.36
CA LYS A 27 22.09 13.11 -30.72
C LYS A 27 23.50 13.68 -30.94
N GLY A 28 24.34 13.63 -29.92
CA GLY A 28 25.71 14.17 -29.92
C GLY A 28 25.82 15.68 -29.66
N GLU A 29 24.73 16.45 -29.73
CA GLU A 29 24.74 17.88 -29.42
C GLU A 29 24.74 18.10 -27.90
N THR A 30 25.58 18.99 -27.39
CA THR A 30 25.59 19.35 -25.95
C THR A 30 24.47 20.34 -25.64
N VAL A 31 23.62 19.99 -24.68
CA VAL A 31 22.43 20.77 -24.29
C VAL A 31 22.59 21.23 -22.84
N SER A 32 22.46 22.54 -22.63
CA SER A 32 22.34 23.14 -21.30
C SER A 32 20.90 23.05 -20.81
N LEU A 33 20.71 22.75 -19.53
CA LEU A 33 19.40 22.49 -18.95
C LEU A 33 18.96 23.63 -18.03
N ASP A 34 17.67 23.95 -18.06
CA ASP A 34 17.06 24.75 -17.00
C ASP A 34 16.89 23.94 -15.71
N ALA A 35 16.49 24.59 -14.60
CA ALA A 35 16.37 23.94 -13.30
C ALA A 35 15.39 22.74 -13.29
N ASN A 36 14.29 22.81 -14.05
CA ASN A 36 13.32 21.71 -14.10
C ASN A 36 13.84 20.56 -14.96
N GLN A 37 14.41 20.85 -16.13
CA GLN A 37 15.04 19.87 -17.00
C GLN A 37 16.19 19.16 -16.29
N GLU A 38 17.01 19.90 -15.53
CA GLU A 38 18.11 19.34 -14.76
C GLU A 38 17.60 18.46 -13.61
N GLU A 39 16.54 18.87 -12.88
CA GLU A 39 15.89 18.03 -11.87
C GLU A 39 15.35 16.73 -12.49
N MET A 40 14.75 16.78 -13.68
CA MET A 40 14.29 15.60 -14.41
C MET A 40 15.43 14.64 -14.75
N ALA A 41 16.52 15.16 -15.33
CA ALA A 41 17.71 14.37 -15.69
C ALA A 41 18.39 13.78 -14.45
N TYR A 42 18.47 14.53 -13.36
CA TYR A 42 19.02 14.08 -12.09
C TYR A 42 18.17 12.97 -11.43
N GLN A 43 16.83 13.10 -11.46
CA GLN A 43 15.95 12.06 -10.95
C GLN A 43 16.02 10.78 -11.79
N TRP A 44 16.23 10.91 -13.11
CA TRP A 44 16.54 9.77 -13.98
C TRP A 44 17.87 9.12 -13.60
N ALA A 45 18.93 9.91 -13.42
CA ALA A 45 20.25 9.44 -13.02
C ALA A 45 20.23 8.62 -11.72
N LYS A 46 19.39 9.02 -10.75
CA LYS A 46 19.16 8.26 -9.51
C LYS A 46 18.56 6.86 -9.71
N LYS A 47 18.04 6.55 -10.90
CA LYS A 47 17.46 5.24 -11.24
C LYS A 47 18.41 4.34 -12.04
N LYS A 48 19.59 4.82 -12.45
CA LYS A 48 20.50 4.09 -13.35
C LYS A 48 20.85 2.67 -12.88
N ASP A 49 21.02 2.48 -11.56
CA ASP A 49 21.38 1.18 -10.95
C ASP A 49 20.16 0.35 -10.52
N THR A 50 18.95 0.75 -10.95
CA THR A 50 17.69 0.06 -10.59
C THR A 50 17.10 -0.67 -11.80
N PRO A 51 16.27 -1.70 -11.59
CA PRO A 51 15.58 -2.39 -12.70
C PRO A 51 14.75 -1.45 -13.59
N TYR A 52 14.29 -0.31 -13.06
CA TYR A 52 13.50 0.68 -13.81
C TYR A 52 14.28 1.29 -14.98
N ALA A 53 15.59 1.46 -14.86
CA ALA A 53 16.40 2.01 -15.95
C ALA A 53 16.48 1.07 -17.16
N GLN A 54 16.12 -0.20 -17.02
CA GLN A 54 16.09 -1.19 -18.11
C GLN A 54 14.67 -1.40 -18.67
N ASP A 55 13.65 -0.82 -18.04
CA ASP A 55 12.26 -0.98 -18.44
C ASP A 55 11.94 -0.07 -19.64
N LYS A 56 11.59 -0.67 -20.78
CA LYS A 56 11.32 0.05 -22.03
C LYS A 56 10.11 0.98 -21.96
N VAL A 57 9.06 0.63 -21.19
CA VAL A 57 7.91 1.53 -20.99
C VAL A 57 8.34 2.71 -20.12
N PHE A 58 9.15 2.44 -19.10
CA PHE A 58 9.68 3.47 -18.20
C PHE A 58 10.57 4.47 -18.96
N GLN A 59 11.53 3.98 -19.75
CA GLN A 59 12.38 4.79 -20.66
C GLN A 59 11.52 5.62 -21.61
N LYS A 60 10.60 4.98 -22.34
CA LYS A 60 9.72 5.64 -23.32
C LYS A 60 8.89 6.76 -22.69
N ASN A 61 8.25 6.50 -21.57
CA ASN A 61 7.38 7.48 -20.90
C ASN A 61 8.18 8.65 -20.33
N PHE A 62 9.35 8.39 -19.76
CA PHE A 62 10.23 9.46 -19.27
C PHE A 62 10.69 10.35 -20.43
N THR A 63 11.24 9.76 -21.49
CA THR A 63 11.68 10.50 -22.68
C THR A 63 10.54 11.33 -23.28
N ALA A 64 9.34 10.76 -23.38
CA ALA A 64 8.18 11.47 -23.92
C ALA A 64 7.78 12.70 -23.10
N ASP A 65 7.99 12.71 -21.79
CA ASP A 65 7.73 13.89 -20.96
C ASP A 65 8.92 14.85 -20.93
N PHE A 66 10.15 14.32 -20.89
CA PHE A 66 11.37 15.12 -20.90
C PHE A 66 11.48 15.95 -22.18
N VAL A 67 11.21 15.36 -23.34
CA VAL A 67 11.24 16.04 -24.64
C VAL A 67 10.27 17.21 -24.74
N LYS A 68 9.13 17.17 -24.03
CA LYS A 68 8.18 18.30 -24.02
C LYS A 68 8.75 19.54 -23.35
N THR A 69 9.78 19.37 -22.52
CA THR A 69 10.44 20.48 -21.82
C THR A 69 11.62 21.04 -22.61
N LEU A 70 12.13 20.32 -23.61
CA LEU A 70 13.29 20.69 -24.41
C LEU A 70 12.91 21.56 -25.62
N ASP A 71 13.94 22.08 -26.30
CA ASP A 71 13.77 22.80 -27.57
C ASP A 71 13.01 21.94 -28.60
N PRO A 72 12.05 22.52 -29.36
CA PRO A 72 11.29 21.81 -30.38
C PRO A 72 12.10 20.97 -31.38
N LYS A 73 13.37 21.29 -31.64
CA LYS A 73 14.25 20.49 -32.50
C LYS A 73 14.46 19.06 -32.00
N PHE A 74 14.30 18.82 -30.69
CA PHE A 74 14.45 17.51 -30.06
C PHE A 74 13.15 16.71 -29.94
N LYS A 75 12.05 17.13 -30.60
CA LYS A 75 10.72 16.47 -30.49
C LYS A 75 10.67 14.99 -30.91
N LYS A 76 11.60 14.53 -31.76
CA LYS A 76 11.64 13.16 -32.30
C LYS A 76 12.95 12.46 -31.89
N ILE A 77 13.07 12.18 -30.60
CA ILE A 77 14.17 11.40 -30.04
C ILE A 77 13.66 10.21 -29.25
N SER A 78 14.48 9.17 -29.25
CA SER A 78 14.36 7.98 -28.41
C SER A 78 15.16 8.16 -27.12
N TYR A 79 15.05 7.20 -26.20
CA TYR A 79 15.86 7.22 -24.98
C TYR A 79 17.36 7.06 -25.32
N GLU A 80 17.66 6.22 -26.31
CA GLU A 80 19.01 5.90 -26.76
C GLU A 80 19.73 7.11 -27.38
N ASP A 81 18.98 8.14 -27.81
CA ASP A 81 19.53 9.39 -28.33
C ASP A 81 20.03 10.35 -27.22
N ILE A 82 19.75 10.04 -25.95
CA ILE A 82 20.08 10.92 -24.81
C ILE A 82 21.21 10.31 -23.97
N ASP A 83 22.29 11.08 -23.82
CA ASP A 83 23.42 10.75 -22.97
C ASP A 83 23.34 11.49 -21.63
N PHE A 84 23.01 10.73 -20.58
CA PHE A 84 22.94 11.19 -19.20
C PHE A 84 24.26 11.01 -18.42
N SER A 85 25.38 10.69 -19.08
CA SER A 85 26.65 10.37 -18.41
C SER A 85 27.12 11.44 -17.43
N ASN A 86 26.91 12.72 -17.74
CA ASN A 86 27.26 13.81 -16.82
C ASN A 86 26.38 13.81 -15.56
N ALA A 87 25.06 13.57 -15.71
CA ALA A 87 24.16 13.41 -14.57
C ALA A 87 24.51 12.16 -13.73
N TYR A 88 24.92 11.07 -14.38
CA TYR A 88 25.38 9.85 -13.69
C TYR A 88 26.62 10.12 -12.84
N LYS A 89 27.61 10.87 -13.35
CA LYS A 89 28.81 11.26 -12.60
C LYS A 89 28.47 12.03 -11.32
N ILE A 90 27.48 12.92 -11.36
CA ILE A 90 27.02 13.67 -10.17
C ILE A 90 26.46 12.70 -9.12
N VAL A 91 25.56 11.81 -9.52
CA VAL A 91 24.93 10.84 -8.60
C VAL A 91 25.94 9.84 -8.05
N ASP A 92 26.90 9.39 -8.86
CA ASP A 92 27.96 8.50 -8.42
C ASP A 92 28.89 9.20 -7.42
N LYS A 93 29.27 10.45 -7.68
CA LYS A 93 30.06 11.27 -6.74
C LYS A 93 29.34 11.44 -5.39
N GLU A 94 28.03 11.72 -5.38
CA GLU A 94 27.24 11.80 -4.14
C GLU A 94 27.24 10.47 -3.36
N LYS A 95 27.13 9.36 -4.09
CA LYS A 95 27.13 8.02 -3.51
C LYS A 95 28.48 7.70 -2.89
N ASP A 96 29.57 7.94 -3.61
CA ASP A 96 30.94 7.69 -3.16
C ASP A 96 31.27 8.54 -1.93
N LEU A 97 30.94 9.83 -1.96
CA LEU A 97 31.10 10.73 -0.80
C LEU A 97 30.36 10.18 0.43
N LYS A 98 29.13 9.70 0.26
CA LYS A 98 28.34 9.14 1.35
C LYS A 98 28.90 7.82 1.88
N GLU A 99 29.51 7.00 1.01
CA GLU A 99 30.17 5.76 1.42
C GLU A 99 31.44 6.06 2.21
N MET A 100 32.24 7.03 1.75
CA MET A 100 33.47 7.51 2.39
C MET A 100 33.26 8.21 3.74
N MET A 101 32.07 8.76 4.01
CA MET A 101 31.77 9.40 5.30
C MET A 101 32.05 8.48 6.50
N THR A 102 32.71 9.03 7.50
CA THR A 102 32.95 8.38 8.79
C THR A 102 31.64 8.11 9.54
N LYS A 103 31.70 7.25 10.56
CA LYS A 103 30.54 6.96 11.41
C LYS A 103 30.07 8.21 12.16
N GLU A 104 31.01 9.05 12.57
CA GLU A 104 30.82 10.30 13.29
C GLU A 104 30.10 11.33 12.42
N GLU A 105 30.55 11.54 11.18
CA GLU A 105 29.88 12.44 10.22
C GLU A 105 28.47 11.94 9.87
N LYS A 106 28.31 10.63 9.64
CA LYS A 106 26.99 10.01 9.40
C LYS A 106 26.03 10.27 10.57
N LYS A 107 26.53 10.17 11.81
CA LYS A 107 25.76 10.46 13.03
C LYS A 107 25.42 11.95 13.15
N ALA A 108 26.36 12.85 12.87
CA ALA A 108 26.13 14.30 12.89
C ALA A 108 25.09 14.73 11.85
N LEU A 109 25.16 14.23 10.61
CA LEU A 109 24.18 14.51 9.56
C LEU A 109 22.79 13.93 9.90
N ALA A 110 22.74 12.77 10.57
CA ALA A 110 21.48 12.20 11.06
C ALA A 110 20.86 13.08 12.16
N ALA A 111 21.67 13.63 13.08
CA ALA A 111 21.21 14.54 14.12
C ALA A 111 20.64 15.84 13.53
N LYS A 112 21.37 16.49 12.60
CA LYS A 112 20.88 17.70 11.89
C LYS A 112 19.54 17.45 11.17
N ARG A 113 19.41 16.32 10.48
CA ARG A 113 18.14 15.94 9.82
C ARG A 113 17.02 15.67 10.80
N LYS A 114 17.31 15.09 11.96
CA LYS A 114 16.33 14.85 13.03
C LYS A 114 15.81 16.17 13.59
N GLU A 115 16.70 17.10 13.91
CA GLU A 115 16.36 18.43 14.44
C GLU A 115 15.49 19.22 13.45
N LEU A 116 15.89 19.28 12.17
CA LEU A 116 15.09 19.91 11.12
C LEU A 116 13.70 19.25 11.00
N ARG A 117 13.64 17.92 11.03
CA ARG A 117 12.37 17.18 10.96
C ARG A 117 11.48 17.48 12.17
N GLU A 118 12.02 17.59 13.37
CA GLU A 118 11.28 17.94 14.59
C GLU A 118 10.72 19.36 14.49
N LYS A 119 11.54 20.34 14.07
CA LYS A 119 11.09 21.72 13.82
C LYS A 119 9.95 21.78 12.81
N LEU A 120 10.08 21.06 11.69
CA LEU A 120 9.04 20.99 10.66
C LEU A 120 7.79 20.25 11.13
N LYS A 121 7.94 19.18 11.92
CA LYS A 121 6.81 18.46 12.53
C LYS A 121 6.05 19.34 13.51
N SER A 122 6.73 20.12 14.35
CA SER A 122 6.05 21.04 15.28
C SER A 122 5.27 22.13 14.53
N LYS A 123 5.75 22.56 13.35
CA LYS A 123 5.06 23.57 12.55
C LYS A 123 3.91 23.01 11.71
N TYR A 124 4.15 21.96 10.92
CA TYR A 124 3.18 21.45 9.93
C TYR A 124 2.53 20.13 10.34
N GLY A 125 3.14 19.41 11.28
CA GLY A 125 2.68 18.10 11.76
C GLY A 125 1.67 18.17 12.90
N ILE A 126 1.23 19.37 13.30
CA ILE A 126 0.24 19.60 14.34
C ILE A 126 -0.86 20.53 13.80
N ALA A 127 -2.11 20.21 14.14
CA ALA A 127 -3.27 21.07 13.95
C ALA A 127 -3.99 21.24 15.30
N ILE A 128 -4.76 22.31 15.44
CA ILE A 128 -5.63 22.54 16.59
C ILE A 128 -7.06 22.30 16.12
N MET A 129 -7.69 21.25 16.65
CA MET A 129 -9.05 20.86 16.33
C MET A 129 -9.88 20.90 17.60
N ASP A 130 -10.96 21.70 17.61
CA ASP A 130 -11.84 21.89 18.76
C ASP A 130 -11.06 22.25 20.06
N GLY A 131 -10.03 23.08 19.91
CA GLY A 131 -9.18 23.55 21.01
C GLY A 131 -8.11 22.55 21.48
N LYS A 132 -7.99 21.38 20.84
CA LYS A 132 -6.98 20.36 21.19
C LYS A 132 -5.96 20.19 20.08
N GLU A 133 -4.69 19.98 20.46
CA GLU A 133 -3.66 19.60 19.51
C GLU A 133 -3.89 18.17 19.01
N VAL A 134 -3.82 18.02 17.70
CA VAL A 134 -3.96 16.75 16.99
C VAL A 134 -2.83 16.62 15.96
N GLU A 135 -2.22 15.45 15.88
CA GLU A 135 -1.15 15.21 14.93
C GLU A 135 -1.70 15.12 13.49
N VAL A 136 -0.91 15.60 12.53
CA VAL A 136 -1.16 15.50 11.09
C VAL A 136 -0.27 14.40 10.52
N GLY A 137 -0.84 13.48 9.74
CA GLY A 137 -0.15 12.29 9.28
C GLY A 137 0.85 12.58 8.18
N ASN A 138 0.37 13.05 7.03
CA ASN A 138 1.17 13.26 5.81
C ASN A 138 1.21 14.74 5.42
N TYR A 139 1.74 15.58 6.31
CA TYR A 139 1.78 17.05 6.15
C TYR A 139 2.73 17.56 5.06
N MET A 140 3.52 16.70 4.43
CA MET A 140 4.44 17.07 3.35
C MET A 140 3.86 16.68 1.99
N ALA A 141 3.87 17.60 1.03
CA ALA A 141 3.54 17.30 -0.36
C ALA A 141 4.57 16.31 -0.95
N GLU A 142 4.10 15.42 -1.84
CA GLU A 142 5.00 14.48 -2.52
C GLU A 142 6.00 15.27 -3.40
N PRO A 143 7.31 14.97 -3.36
CA PRO A 143 8.29 15.62 -4.23
C PRO A 143 8.05 15.32 -5.71
N PRO A 144 8.50 16.22 -6.61
CA PRO A 144 8.56 15.91 -8.02
C PRO A 144 9.48 14.70 -8.25
N GLY A 145 9.24 13.98 -9.33
CA GLY A 145 10.03 12.80 -9.64
C GLY A 145 9.40 11.93 -10.70
N ILE A 146 9.99 10.76 -10.92
CA ILE A 146 9.51 9.84 -11.93
C ILE A 146 8.50 8.86 -11.31
N PHE A 147 7.32 8.75 -11.91
CA PHE A 147 6.27 7.86 -11.44
C PHE A 147 6.71 6.39 -11.58
N ILE A 148 6.87 5.71 -10.46
CA ILE A 148 7.39 4.34 -10.45
C ILE A 148 6.33 3.31 -10.85
N GLY A 149 5.06 3.52 -10.46
CA GLY A 149 4.01 2.53 -10.61
C GLY A 149 4.27 1.24 -9.81
N ARG A 150 3.26 0.39 -9.67
CA ARG A 150 3.43 -1.00 -9.17
C ARG A 150 3.13 -1.97 -10.29
N GLY A 151 3.87 -3.07 -10.36
CA GLY A 151 3.77 -4.02 -11.47
C GLY A 151 4.01 -3.33 -12.82
N GLU A 152 3.30 -3.79 -13.84
CA GLU A 152 3.41 -3.29 -15.22
C GLU A 152 2.52 -2.06 -15.48
N HIS A 153 2.47 -1.13 -14.53
CA HIS A 153 1.65 0.08 -14.65
C HIS A 153 1.97 0.85 -15.94
N PRO A 154 0.98 1.21 -16.79
CA PRO A 154 1.25 1.71 -18.15
C PRO A 154 1.91 3.10 -18.16
N ILE A 155 1.62 3.95 -17.18
CA ILE A 155 2.21 5.30 -17.06
C ILE A 155 3.51 5.35 -16.22
N ARG A 156 4.09 4.21 -15.83
CA ARG A 156 5.40 4.21 -15.14
C ARG A 156 6.48 4.86 -16.01
N GLY A 157 7.36 5.65 -15.42
CA GLY A 157 8.34 6.47 -16.14
C GLY A 157 7.88 7.88 -16.44
N ARG A 158 6.58 8.20 -16.34
CA ARG A 158 6.08 9.58 -16.54
C ARG A 158 6.64 10.54 -15.49
N TRP A 159 6.86 11.79 -15.88
CA TRP A 159 7.30 12.83 -14.96
C TRP A 159 6.13 13.33 -14.11
N LYS A 160 6.30 13.27 -12.79
CA LYS A 160 5.40 13.88 -11.82
C LYS A 160 5.95 15.26 -11.46
N PRO A 161 5.28 16.35 -11.87
CA PRO A 161 5.74 17.70 -11.57
C PRO A 161 5.53 18.06 -10.11
N ARG A 162 6.17 19.16 -9.70
CA ARG A 162 6.11 19.70 -8.34
C ARG A 162 4.73 20.27 -8.06
N VAL A 163 4.18 19.94 -6.90
CA VAL A 163 2.96 20.57 -6.38
C VAL A 163 3.34 21.89 -5.72
N THR A 164 2.59 22.94 -6.02
CA THR A 164 2.76 24.29 -5.46
C THR A 164 1.56 24.70 -4.61
N ALA A 165 1.65 25.82 -3.91
CA ALA A 165 0.52 26.36 -3.14
C ALA A 165 -0.74 26.57 -3.99
N LYS A 166 -0.57 27.01 -5.26
CA LYS A 166 -1.67 27.29 -6.19
C LYS A 166 -2.47 26.04 -6.56
N ASP A 167 -1.88 24.85 -6.42
CA ASP A 167 -2.53 23.58 -6.73
C ASP A 167 -3.34 23.03 -5.55
N VAL A 168 -3.13 23.61 -4.36
CA VAL A 168 -3.63 23.07 -3.09
C VAL A 168 -4.88 23.81 -2.63
N THR A 169 -5.89 23.02 -2.28
CA THR A 169 -7.07 23.46 -1.52
C THR A 169 -6.84 23.20 -0.03
N LEU A 170 -6.89 24.23 0.81
CA LEU A 170 -6.89 24.09 2.27
C LEU A 170 -8.31 24.00 2.83
N ASN A 171 -8.49 23.21 3.88
CA ASN A 171 -9.72 23.12 4.66
C ASN A 171 -9.45 23.46 6.12
N LEU A 172 -9.93 24.64 6.55
CA LEU A 172 -9.75 25.17 7.90
C LEU A 172 -11.06 25.78 8.41
N GLY A 173 -11.11 26.12 9.70
CA GLY A 173 -12.25 26.84 10.29
C GLY A 173 -12.44 28.22 9.67
N LYS A 174 -13.68 28.72 9.65
CA LYS A 174 -14.00 30.03 9.07
C LYS A 174 -13.24 31.18 9.75
N GLU A 175 -13.09 31.08 11.07
CA GLU A 175 -12.38 32.07 11.90
C GLU A 175 -10.88 31.75 12.07
N ALA A 176 -10.38 30.69 11.43
CA ALA A 176 -8.98 30.30 11.56
C ALA A 176 -8.08 31.22 10.71
N LYS A 177 -6.90 31.55 11.24
CA LYS A 177 -5.89 32.31 10.52
C LYS A 177 -5.42 31.49 9.31
N VAL A 178 -5.58 32.05 8.11
CA VAL A 178 -5.11 31.43 6.87
C VAL A 178 -3.56 31.39 6.88
N PRO A 179 -2.94 30.23 6.65
CA PRO A 179 -1.49 30.11 6.52
C PRO A 179 -0.96 30.93 5.35
N GLU A 180 0.25 31.48 5.48
CA GLU A 180 0.93 32.18 4.39
C GLU A 180 1.11 31.26 3.17
N GLY A 181 0.82 31.79 1.97
CA GLY A 181 0.94 31.08 0.71
C GLY A 181 -0.12 31.50 -0.31
N ASN A 182 0.23 31.42 -1.60
CA ASN A 182 -0.72 31.67 -2.68
C ASN A 182 -1.55 30.40 -2.95
N TRP A 183 -2.43 30.07 -2.00
CA TRP A 183 -3.23 28.84 -2.03
C TRP A 183 -4.26 28.86 -3.15
N GLY A 184 -4.42 27.75 -3.86
CA GLY A 184 -5.39 27.65 -4.95
C GLY A 184 -6.83 27.84 -4.50
N LYS A 185 -7.18 27.31 -3.33
CA LYS A 185 -8.51 27.49 -2.74
C LYS A 185 -8.47 27.34 -1.22
N ILE A 186 -9.34 28.05 -0.53
CA ILE A 186 -9.61 27.88 0.90
C ILE A 186 -11.08 27.52 1.06
N ILE A 187 -11.36 26.48 1.85
CA ILE A 187 -12.72 26.05 2.18
C ILE A 187 -12.87 25.79 3.68
N HIS A 188 -14.12 25.60 4.11
CA HIS A 188 -14.50 25.40 5.50
C HIS A 188 -15.49 24.22 5.64
N ASP A 189 -15.16 23.08 5.05
CA ASP A 189 -15.95 21.85 5.08
C ASP A 189 -15.79 21.13 6.43
N LYS A 190 -16.81 21.28 7.29
CA LYS A 190 -16.86 20.68 8.63
C LYS A 190 -17.23 19.19 8.63
N ASP A 191 -17.59 18.59 7.50
CA ASP A 191 -17.96 17.16 7.42
C ASP A 191 -16.78 16.25 7.02
N SER A 192 -15.70 16.87 6.57
CA SER A 192 -14.45 16.21 6.21
C SER A 192 -13.37 16.31 7.29
N MET A 193 -12.48 15.31 7.35
CA MET A 193 -11.32 15.28 8.27
C MET A 193 -9.97 15.60 7.59
N TRP A 194 -9.98 15.94 6.30
CA TRP A 194 -8.76 16.31 5.59
C TRP A 194 -8.49 17.80 5.76
N LEU A 195 -7.21 18.17 5.79
CA LEU A 195 -6.73 19.53 6.04
C LEU A 195 -6.30 20.21 4.74
N ALA A 196 -5.79 19.43 3.79
CA ALA A 196 -5.44 19.92 2.47
C ALA A 196 -5.71 18.85 1.41
N SER A 197 -5.96 19.28 0.18
CA SER A 197 -6.07 18.38 -0.97
C SER A 197 -5.56 19.03 -2.25
N TRP A 198 -5.15 18.22 -3.21
CA TRP A 198 -4.79 18.66 -4.57
C TRP A 198 -5.10 17.55 -5.57
N MET A 199 -5.16 17.89 -6.85
CA MET A 199 -5.31 16.88 -7.91
C MET A 199 -3.92 16.36 -8.31
N ASP A 200 -3.75 15.04 -8.34
CA ASP A 200 -2.52 14.43 -8.84
C ASP A 200 -2.43 14.62 -10.36
N PHE A 201 -1.35 15.28 -10.84
CA PHE A 201 -1.19 15.64 -12.24
C PHE A 201 -1.22 14.45 -13.20
N LEU A 202 -0.76 13.28 -12.76
CA LEU A 202 -0.69 12.08 -13.60
C LEU A 202 -1.98 11.28 -13.55
N THR A 203 -2.43 10.94 -12.35
CA THR A 203 -3.56 10.02 -12.16
C THR A 203 -4.92 10.72 -12.16
N GLN A 204 -4.96 12.06 -12.11
CA GLN A 204 -6.19 12.84 -11.94
C GLN A 204 -7.03 12.40 -10.72
N LYS A 205 -6.35 11.82 -9.72
CA LYS A 205 -6.94 11.41 -8.45
C LYS A 205 -6.61 12.43 -7.38
N ARG A 206 -7.60 12.76 -6.56
CA ARG A 206 -7.42 13.71 -5.46
C ARG A 206 -6.53 13.11 -4.37
N LYS A 207 -5.48 13.83 -4.02
CA LYS A 207 -4.60 13.57 -2.87
C LYS A 207 -5.08 14.38 -1.67
N TYR A 208 -4.85 13.86 -0.48
CA TYR A 208 -5.32 14.49 0.75
C TYR A 208 -4.23 14.42 1.83
N VAL A 209 -4.15 15.48 2.63
CA VAL A 209 -3.47 15.48 3.92
C VAL A 209 -4.50 15.22 5.00
N TRP A 210 -4.29 14.15 5.76
CA TRP A 210 -5.17 13.77 6.85
C TRP A 210 -4.53 14.00 8.20
N LEU A 211 -5.37 14.11 9.24
CA LEU A 211 -4.95 13.82 10.60
C LEU A 211 -4.25 12.47 10.69
N ALA A 212 -3.26 12.39 11.57
CA ALA A 212 -2.53 11.17 11.89
C ALA A 212 -3.47 10.12 12.48
N ASP A 213 -3.08 8.85 12.36
CA ASP A 213 -3.89 7.76 12.89
C ASP A 213 -4.02 7.82 14.42
N THR A 214 -3.11 8.51 15.11
CA THR A 214 -3.15 8.80 16.56
C THR A 214 -4.27 9.78 16.96
N ALA A 215 -4.86 10.53 16.02
CA ALA A 215 -5.92 11.48 16.32
C ALA A 215 -7.23 10.76 16.73
N GLY A 216 -7.94 11.31 17.72
CA GLY A 216 -9.16 10.71 18.28
C GLY A 216 -10.20 10.32 17.22
N LEU A 217 -10.53 11.22 16.29
CA LEU A 217 -11.48 10.93 15.20
C LEU A 217 -11.05 9.75 14.29
N LYS A 218 -9.75 9.58 14.08
CA LYS A 218 -9.20 8.46 13.30
C LYS A 218 -9.29 7.15 14.08
N GLN A 219 -8.96 7.19 15.37
CA GLN A 219 -9.10 6.07 16.30
C GLN A 219 -10.57 5.64 16.45
N ASP A 220 -11.50 6.56 16.61
CA ASP A 220 -12.94 6.28 16.71
C ASP A 220 -13.45 5.59 15.44
N ARG A 221 -13.05 6.08 14.27
CA ARG A 221 -13.40 5.42 12.99
C ARG A 221 -12.79 4.03 12.88
N ASP A 222 -11.57 3.82 13.39
CA ASP A 222 -10.94 2.50 13.37
C ASP A 222 -11.61 1.54 14.36
N LYS A 223 -12.03 2.04 15.53
CA LYS A 223 -12.86 1.33 16.49
C LYS A 223 -14.20 0.93 15.89
N GLU A 224 -14.94 1.86 15.29
CA GLU A 224 -16.21 1.60 14.60
C GLU A 224 -16.05 0.52 13.51
N LYS A 225 -14.93 0.54 12.77
CA LYS A 225 -14.60 -0.48 11.77
C LYS A 225 -14.52 -1.87 12.41
N TYR A 226 -13.86 -2.02 13.55
CA TYR A 226 -13.79 -3.31 14.27
C TYR A 226 -15.09 -3.68 14.96
N GLU A 227 -15.86 -2.72 15.49
CA GLU A 227 -17.20 -2.97 16.03
C GLU A 227 -18.15 -3.53 14.96
N LYS A 228 -18.05 -3.06 13.71
CA LYS A 228 -18.79 -3.66 12.58
C LYS A 228 -18.38 -5.10 12.32
N ALA A 229 -17.10 -5.44 12.45
CA ALA A 229 -16.64 -6.83 12.33
C ALA A 229 -17.15 -7.72 13.48
N VAL A 230 -17.24 -7.19 14.71
CA VAL A 230 -17.85 -7.89 15.85
C VAL A 230 -19.36 -8.09 15.65
N LYS A 231 -20.07 -7.09 15.14
CA LYS A 231 -21.50 -7.23 14.77
C LYS A 231 -21.67 -8.28 13.67
N LEU A 232 -20.82 -8.25 12.64
CA LEU A 232 -20.80 -9.27 11.59
C LEU A 232 -20.60 -10.67 12.18
N ALA A 233 -19.71 -10.85 13.15
CA ALA A 233 -19.47 -12.14 13.78
C ALA A 233 -20.73 -12.76 14.40
N LYS A 234 -21.65 -11.94 14.92
CA LYS A 234 -22.93 -12.41 15.50
C LYS A 234 -23.96 -12.83 14.45
N GLU A 235 -23.88 -12.25 13.26
CA GLU A 235 -24.82 -12.45 12.15
C GLU A 235 -24.24 -13.34 11.03
N ILE A 236 -23.03 -13.88 11.22
CA ILE A 236 -22.28 -14.51 10.14
C ILE A 236 -22.98 -15.76 9.60
N ASP A 237 -23.59 -16.55 10.47
CA ASP A 237 -24.26 -17.80 10.05
C ASP A 237 -25.53 -17.50 9.26
N LYS A 238 -26.33 -16.51 9.68
CA LYS A 238 -27.45 -15.98 8.89
C LYS A 238 -27.03 -15.57 7.48
N ILE A 239 -25.87 -14.91 7.35
CA ILE A 239 -25.35 -14.50 6.04
C ILE A 239 -24.90 -15.70 5.21
N LYS A 240 -24.17 -16.65 5.82
CA LYS A 240 -23.74 -17.88 5.12
C LYS A 240 -24.93 -18.66 4.61
N ASP A 241 -25.92 -18.90 5.46
CA ASP A 241 -27.13 -19.65 5.12
C ASP A 241 -27.86 -18.98 3.96
N ARG A 242 -28.01 -17.64 4.03
CA ARG A 242 -28.65 -16.89 2.95
C ARG A 242 -27.87 -16.98 1.63
N ILE A 243 -26.55 -16.83 1.67
CA ILE A 243 -25.69 -16.99 0.48
C ILE A 243 -25.84 -18.40 -0.13
N VAL A 244 -25.83 -19.44 0.70
CA VAL A 244 -25.97 -20.83 0.25
C VAL A 244 -27.32 -21.09 -0.41
N ILE A 245 -28.39 -20.55 0.16
CA ILE A 245 -29.74 -20.61 -0.43
C ILE A 245 -29.78 -19.85 -1.76
N ASP A 246 -29.33 -18.59 -1.76
CA ASP A 246 -29.46 -17.71 -2.92
C ASP A 246 -28.53 -18.12 -4.06
N MET A 247 -27.40 -18.81 -3.80
CA MET A 247 -26.59 -19.45 -4.86
C MET A 247 -27.39 -20.44 -5.70
N LYS A 248 -28.45 -21.05 -5.15
CA LYS A 248 -29.35 -21.98 -5.83
C LYS A 248 -30.62 -21.31 -6.36
N SER A 249 -30.71 -19.98 -6.28
CA SER A 249 -31.87 -19.23 -6.75
C SER A 249 -32.14 -19.49 -8.23
N LYS A 250 -33.43 -19.55 -8.58
CA LYS A 250 -33.88 -19.60 -9.98
C LYS A 250 -33.70 -18.25 -10.68
N ASP A 251 -33.59 -17.17 -9.93
CA ASP A 251 -33.22 -15.86 -10.46
C ASP A 251 -31.71 -15.85 -10.76
N PRO A 252 -31.30 -15.76 -12.03
CA PRO A 252 -29.89 -15.80 -12.41
C PRO A 252 -29.08 -14.66 -11.78
N LYS A 253 -29.65 -13.47 -11.63
CA LYS A 253 -28.95 -12.31 -11.07
C LYS A 253 -28.67 -12.52 -9.58
N ILE A 254 -29.65 -13.01 -8.83
CA ILE A 254 -29.48 -13.33 -7.40
C ILE A 254 -28.44 -14.44 -7.22
N SER A 255 -28.54 -15.53 -7.99
CA SER A 255 -27.58 -16.64 -7.93
C SER A 255 -26.15 -16.19 -8.21
N ARG A 256 -25.96 -15.30 -9.20
CA ARG A 256 -24.66 -14.73 -9.55
C ARG A 256 -24.09 -13.83 -8.45
N ILE A 257 -24.91 -12.94 -7.90
CA ILE A 257 -24.49 -12.05 -6.80
C ILE A 257 -24.12 -12.89 -5.57
N ALA A 258 -24.94 -13.87 -5.21
CA ALA A 258 -24.66 -14.77 -4.09
C ALA A 258 -23.37 -15.58 -4.33
N THR A 259 -23.12 -16.05 -5.55
CA THR A 259 -21.88 -16.75 -5.94
C THR A 259 -20.64 -15.84 -5.76
N ALA A 260 -20.71 -14.57 -6.18
CA ALA A 260 -19.63 -13.60 -5.95
C ALA A 260 -19.44 -13.31 -4.44
N CYS A 261 -20.54 -13.21 -3.68
CA CYS A 261 -20.49 -13.02 -2.24
C CYS A 261 -19.87 -14.23 -1.52
N TYR A 262 -20.18 -15.45 -1.97
CA TYR A 262 -19.58 -16.67 -1.47
C TYR A 262 -18.07 -16.69 -1.74
N LEU A 263 -17.64 -16.35 -2.95
CA LEU A 263 -16.21 -16.24 -3.29
C LEU A 263 -15.47 -15.32 -2.32
N ILE A 264 -15.97 -14.11 -2.08
CA ILE A 264 -15.35 -13.13 -1.16
C ILE A 264 -15.25 -13.69 0.25
N TYR A 265 -16.32 -14.30 0.76
CA TYR A 265 -16.33 -14.90 2.09
C TYR A 265 -15.36 -16.09 2.18
N ARG A 266 -15.37 -16.98 1.19
CA ARG A 266 -14.62 -18.24 1.17
C ARG A 266 -13.12 -18.06 1.04
N THR A 267 -12.67 -16.99 0.39
CA THR A 267 -11.25 -16.76 0.01
C THR A 267 -10.65 -15.47 0.57
N ALA A 268 -11.45 -14.65 1.27
CA ALA A 268 -11.06 -13.31 1.70
C ALA A 268 -10.55 -12.39 0.55
N MET A 269 -10.93 -12.66 -0.71
CA MET A 269 -10.64 -11.78 -1.83
C MET A 269 -11.17 -10.35 -1.61
N ARG A 270 -10.52 -9.36 -2.21
CA ARG A 270 -11.10 -8.01 -2.31
C ARG A 270 -12.22 -8.06 -3.33
N VAL A 271 -13.27 -7.26 -3.14
CA VAL A 271 -14.42 -7.21 -4.05
C VAL A 271 -13.99 -6.95 -5.50
N GLY A 272 -13.07 -6.01 -5.73
CA GLY A 272 -12.70 -5.59 -7.08
C GLY A 272 -13.67 -4.53 -7.60
N ASP A 273 -13.13 -3.60 -8.37
CA ASP A 273 -13.85 -2.59 -9.12
C ASP A 273 -13.19 -2.51 -10.49
N GLU A 274 -13.96 -2.10 -11.51
CA GLU A 274 -13.42 -1.85 -12.84
C GLU A 274 -12.28 -0.82 -12.79
N LYS A 275 -11.33 -0.97 -13.72
CA LYS A 275 -10.12 -0.16 -13.77
C LYS A 275 -10.02 0.60 -15.07
N ASP A 276 -9.47 1.80 -14.97
CA ASP A 276 -9.11 2.58 -16.15
C ASP A 276 -7.94 1.94 -16.91
N PRO A 277 -7.85 2.12 -18.25
CA PRO A 277 -6.74 1.59 -19.07
C PRO A 277 -5.36 2.07 -18.62
N ASP A 278 -5.29 3.20 -17.91
CA ASP A 278 -4.05 3.79 -17.40
C ASP A 278 -3.61 3.19 -16.05
N GLU A 279 -4.33 2.20 -15.51
CA GLU A 279 -3.93 1.46 -14.31
C GLU A 279 -3.24 0.13 -14.64
N ALA A 280 -2.49 -0.40 -13.66
CA ALA A 280 -2.00 -1.77 -13.75
C ALA A 280 -3.17 -2.76 -13.79
N ASP A 281 -3.09 -3.74 -14.71
CA ASP A 281 -4.07 -4.83 -14.83
C ASP A 281 -4.01 -5.73 -13.59
N THR A 282 -4.94 -5.48 -12.67
CA THR A 282 -5.08 -6.26 -11.44
C THR A 282 -6.56 -6.39 -11.12
N VAL A 283 -6.96 -7.55 -10.61
CA VAL A 283 -8.38 -7.87 -10.43
C VAL A 283 -8.74 -8.16 -8.97
N GLY A 284 -10.04 -8.09 -8.68
CA GLY A 284 -10.66 -8.62 -7.47
C GLY A 284 -11.77 -9.61 -7.82
N ALA A 285 -12.55 -10.03 -6.82
CA ALA A 285 -13.56 -11.07 -6.94
C ALA A 285 -14.58 -10.86 -8.09
N THR A 286 -15.12 -9.65 -8.23
CA THR A 286 -16.14 -9.33 -9.25
C THR A 286 -15.53 -9.08 -10.63
N THR A 287 -14.25 -8.72 -10.70
CA THR A 287 -13.54 -8.43 -11.97
C THR A 287 -12.62 -9.59 -12.39
N LEU A 288 -12.77 -10.78 -11.80
CA LEU A 288 -12.05 -11.97 -12.25
C LEU A 288 -12.47 -12.29 -13.69
N ARG A 289 -11.53 -12.80 -14.49
CA ARG A 289 -11.72 -13.18 -15.88
C ARG A 289 -11.54 -14.68 -16.03
N LYS A 290 -12.05 -15.27 -17.11
CA LYS A 290 -11.95 -16.72 -17.34
C LYS A 290 -10.51 -17.24 -17.24
N GLU A 291 -9.52 -16.47 -17.71
CA GLU A 291 -8.10 -16.83 -17.65
C GLU A 291 -7.54 -16.95 -16.22
N HIS A 292 -8.21 -16.34 -15.23
CA HIS A 292 -7.75 -16.34 -13.83
C HIS A 292 -8.20 -17.57 -13.04
N ILE A 293 -9.05 -18.42 -13.62
CA ILE A 293 -9.56 -19.60 -12.94
C ILE A 293 -9.38 -20.85 -13.78
N LYS A 294 -9.08 -21.96 -13.11
CA LYS A 294 -9.08 -23.29 -13.70
C LYS A 294 -9.89 -24.21 -12.82
N ILE A 295 -10.96 -24.76 -13.38
CA ILE A 295 -11.88 -25.64 -12.65
C ILE A 295 -11.65 -27.08 -13.11
N THR A 296 -11.38 -27.98 -12.16
CA THR A 296 -11.25 -29.42 -12.43
C THR A 296 -12.51 -30.17 -11.97
N ALA A 297 -12.46 -31.50 -11.89
CA ALA A 297 -13.53 -32.27 -11.28
C ALA A 297 -13.75 -31.88 -9.82
N ASN A 298 -12.67 -31.76 -9.04
CA ASN A 298 -12.73 -31.63 -7.57
C ASN A 298 -12.14 -30.32 -7.03
N THR A 299 -11.55 -29.47 -7.87
CA THR A 299 -10.87 -28.25 -7.41
C THR A 299 -11.24 -27.03 -8.24
N ILE A 300 -11.04 -25.86 -7.63
CA ILE A 300 -11.05 -24.54 -8.27
C ILE A 300 -9.70 -23.90 -7.97
N GLU A 301 -8.89 -23.73 -9.00
CA GLU A 301 -7.59 -23.07 -8.93
C GLU A 301 -7.75 -21.61 -9.37
N PHE A 302 -7.19 -20.69 -8.61
CA PHE A 302 -7.15 -19.27 -8.94
C PHE A 302 -5.70 -18.82 -9.11
N ASP A 303 -5.43 -18.02 -10.14
CA ASP A 303 -4.12 -17.40 -10.35
C ASP A 303 -4.27 -16.06 -11.07
N PHE A 304 -3.99 -14.97 -10.36
CA PHE A 304 -4.11 -13.61 -10.92
C PHE A 304 -3.26 -12.61 -10.16
N LEU A 305 -3.10 -11.42 -10.73
CA LEU A 305 -2.50 -10.28 -10.03
C LEU A 305 -3.59 -9.49 -9.30
N GLY A 306 -3.52 -9.45 -7.97
CA GLY A 306 -4.43 -8.65 -7.15
C GLY A 306 -3.91 -7.22 -6.93
N LYS A 307 -4.53 -6.51 -5.97
CA LYS A 307 -4.08 -5.17 -5.55
C LYS A 307 -2.55 -5.09 -5.41
N ASP A 308 -1.98 -4.00 -5.94
CA ASP A 308 -0.54 -3.73 -5.94
C ASP A 308 0.29 -4.72 -6.79
N SER A 309 -0.36 -5.40 -7.74
CA SER A 309 0.21 -6.44 -8.61
C SER A 309 0.82 -7.60 -7.84
N VAL A 310 0.28 -7.90 -6.66
CA VAL A 310 0.69 -9.06 -5.86
C VAL A 310 -0.06 -10.29 -6.37
N ARG A 311 0.69 -11.30 -6.84
CA ARG A 311 0.12 -12.57 -7.31
C ARG A 311 -0.68 -13.26 -6.21
N TRP A 312 -1.92 -13.60 -6.52
CA TRP A 312 -2.86 -14.33 -5.69
C TRP A 312 -3.01 -15.73 -6.28
N GLN A 313 -2.69 -16.75 -5.48
CA GLN A 313 -2.74 -18.14 -5.89
C GLN A 313 -3.33 -18.95 -4.74
N GLU A 314 -4.43 -19.63 -5.01
CA GLU A 314 -5.08 -20.52 -4.05
C GLU A 314 -5.84 -21.61 -4.80
N THR A 315 -5.89 -22.78 -4.20
CA THR A 315 -6.70 -23.91 -4.69
C THR A 315 -7.76 -24.23 -3.65
N VAL A 316 -9.02 -24.20 -4.07
CA VAL A 316 -10.17 -24.58 -3.26
C VAL A 316 -10.59 -25.99 -3.66
N VAL A 317 -10.63 -26.91 -2.70
CA VAL A 317 -11.21 -28.25 -2.89
C VAL A 317 -12.74 -28.15 -2.78
N ALA A 318 -13.46 -28.74 -3.73
CA ALA A 318 -14.92 -28.64 -3.84
C ALA A 318 -15.63 -29.59 -2.87
N GLU A 319 -15.71 -29.20 -1.59
CA GLU A 319 -16.39 -29.92 -0.51
C GLU A 319 -17.60 -29.14 0.03
N GLY A 320 -18.63 -29.85 0.51
CA GLY A 320 -19.84 -29.22 1.07
C GLY A 320 -20.48 -28.21 0.10
N HIS A 321 -20.63 -26.96 0.53
CA HIS A 321 -21.18 -25.88 -0.29
C HIS A 321 -20.26 -25.43 -1.43
N ASP A 322 -18.95 -25.75 -1.38
CA ASP A 322 -18.01 -25.43 -2.46
C ASP A 322 -18.37 -26.19 -3.76
N LYS A 323 -19.12 -27.30 -3.69
CA LYS A 323 -19.65 -28.01 -4.87
C LYS A 323 -20.64 -27.17 -5.67
N GLN A 324 -21.62 -26.57 -5.00
CA GLN A 324 -22.58 -25.67 -5.66
C GLN A 324 -21.87 -24.44 -6.24
N PHE A 325 -20.90 -23.91 -5.48
CA PHE A 325 -20.07 -22.80 -5.95
C PHE A 325 -19.29 -23.17 -7.22
N GLN A 326 -18.66 -24.34 -7.25
CA GLN A 326 -17.95 -24.86 -8.42
C GLN A 326 -18.88 -25.01 -9.64
N GLU A 327 -20.08 -25.56 -9.47
CA GLU A 327 -21.08 -25.69 -10.54
C GLU A 327 -21.49 -24.33 -11.10
N ASN A 328 -21.74 -23.35 -10.24
CA ASN A 328 -22.07 -22.00 -10.66
C ASN A 328 -20.92 -21.37 -11.46
N LEU A 329 -19.68 -21.51 -10.97
CA LEU A 329 -18.51 -21.02 -11.71
C LEU A 329 -18.34 -21.71 -13.07
N LYS A 330 -18.54 -23.04 -13.15
CA LYS A 330 -18.49 -23.80 -14.43
C LYS A 330 -19.47 -23.20 -15.45
N LYS A 331 -20.72 -22.98 -15.05
CA LYS A 331 -21.75 -22.35 -15.89
C LYS A 331 -21.35 -20.93 -16.31
N LEU A 332 -20.77 -20.15 -15.40
CA LEU A 332 -20.36 -18.77 -15.68
C LEU A 332 -19.22 -18.67 -16.69
N VAL A 333 -18.31 -19.66 -16.76
CA VAL A 333 -17.16 -19.63 -17.69
C VAL A 333 -17.35 -20.38 -19.00
N GLU A 334 -18.39 -21.21 -19.10
CA GLU A 334 -18.63 -22.12 -20.24
C GLU A 334 -18.55 -21.40 -21.59
N LYS A 335 -19.25 -20.26 -21.72
CA LYS A 335 -19.37 -19.49 -22.97
C LYS A 335 -18.50 -18.24 -23.03
N LYS A 336 -17.47 -18.15 -22.18
CA LYS A 336 -16.60 -16.97 -22.08
C LYS A 336 -15.27 -17.16 -22.81
N LYS A 337 -14.73 -16.08 -23.36
CA LYS A 337 -13.34 -16.01 -23.84
C LYS A 337 -12.41 -15.78 -22.65
N PRO A 338 -11.10 -16.05 -22.77
CA PRO A 338 -10.14 -15.92 -21.65
C PRO A 338 -10.18 -14.55 -20.94
N LYS A 339 -10.34 -13.47 -21.72
CA LYS A 339 -10.36 -12.08 -21.20
C LYS A 339 -11.74 -11.58 -20.76
N ASP A 340 -12.78 -12.39 -20.87
CA ASP A 340 -14.12 -11.98 -20.44
C ASP A 340 -14.24 -12.15 -18.91
N GLU A 341 -14.84 -11.16 -18.25
CA GLU A 341 -15.11 -11.21 -16.81
C GLU A 341 -16.08 -12.34 -16.48
N ILE A 342 -15.84 -13.07 -15.38
CA ILE A 342 -16.67 -14.20 -14.92
C ILE A 342 -18.02 -13.70 -14.39
N PHE A 343 -18.04 -12.52 -13.77
CA PHE A 343 -19.22 -11.92 -13.16
C PHE A 343 -19.66 -10.63 -13.91
N ASP A 344 -19.88 -10.72 -15.22
CA ASP A 344 -20.43 -9.63 -16.06
C ASP A 344 -21.65 -8.97 -15.39
N ASP A 345 -21.75 -7.64 -15.50
CA ASP A 345 -22.81 -6.82 -14.88
C ASP A 345 -22.93 -6.88 -13.34
N ILE A 346 -22.06 -7.63 -12.65
CA ILE A 346 -21.99 -7.67 -11.19
C ILE A 346 -20.82 -6.81 -10.73
N THR A 347 -21.14 -5.76 -10.00
CA THR A 347 -20.16 -4.77 -9.52
C THR A 347 -20.13 -4.78 -8.00
N SER A 348 -19.16 -4.08 -7.41
CA SER A 348 -19.08 -3.91 -5.96
C SER A 348 -20.34 -3.31 -5.35
N ARG A 349 -21.09 -2.50 -6.10
CA ARG A 349 -22.40 -1.94 -5.68
C ARG A 349 -23.43 -3.05 -5.45
N HIS A 350 -23.52 -4.00 -6.38
CA HIS A 350 -24.45 -5.14 -6.27
C HIS A 350 -24.10 -6.03 -5.06
N VAL A 351 -22.81 -6.35 -4.89
CA VAL A 351 -22.31 -7.13 -3.75
C VAL A 351 -22.62 -6.43 -2.42
N ASN A 352 -22.32 -5.12 -2.32
CA ASN A 352 -22.58 -4.36 -1.10
C ASN A 352 -24.08 -4.21 -0.81
N ALA A 353 -24.91 -4.02 -1.84
CA ALA A 353 -26.37 -3.95 -1.69
C ALA A 353 -26.93 -5.28 -1.15
N TYR A 354 -26.48 -6.41 -1.70
CA TYR A 354 -26.88 -7.75 -1.24
C TYR A 354 -26.47 -8.00 0.22
N TYR A 355 -25.23 -7.68 0.60
CA TYR A 355 -24.84 -7.82 2.01
C TYR A 355 -25.64 -6.89 2.93
N SER A 356 -25.90 -5.66 2.49
CA SER A 356 -26.68 -4.68 3.24
C SER A 356 -28.16 -5.06 3.39
N SER A 357 -28.74 -5.82 2.45
CA SER A 357 -30.12 -6.32 2.58
C SER A 357 -30.24 -7.45 3.61
N ILE A 358 -29.17 -8.17 3.91
CA ILE A 358 -29.14 -9.20 4.96
C ILE A 358 -28.85 -8.56 6.33
N VAL A 359 -27.85 -7.69 6.38
CA VAL A 359 -27.42 -6.95 7.59
C VAL A 359 -27.18 -5.49 7.23
N LYS A 360 -28.02 -4.60 7.77
CA LYS A 360 -27.99 -3.16 7.44
C LYS A 360 -26.59 -2.56 7.63
N GLY A 361 -26.07 -1.95 6.56
CA GLY A 361 -24.78 -1.25 6.57
C GLY A 361 -23.54 -2.14 6.44
N LEU A 362 -23.73 -3.44 6.15
CA LEU A 362 -22.65 -4.37 5.86
C LEU A 362 -22.10 -4.17 4.44
N THR A 363 -20.78 -4.28 4.30
CA THR A 363 -20.08 -4.20 3.01
C THR A 363 -19.03 -5.30 2.89
N ALA A 364 -18.61 -5.61 1.65
CA ALA A 364 -17.61 -6.64 1.36
C ALA A 364 -16.29 -6.44 2.14
N LYS A 365 -15.90 -5.19 2.38
CA LYS A 365 -14.66 -4.85 3.11
C LYS A 365 -14.67 -5.34 4.56
N VAL A 366 -15.84 -5.46 5.18
CA VAL A 366 -15.97 -5.91 6.58
C VAL A 366 -15.60 -7.40 6.71
N PHE A 367 -15.88 -8.23 5.70
CA PHE A 367 -15.53 -9.66 5.71
C PHE A 367 -14.04 -9.90 5.87
N ARG A 368 -13.19 -9.21 5.10
CA ARG A 368 -11.73 -9.35 5.25
C ARG A 368 -11.25 -8.99 6.66
N THR A 369 -11.88 -8.00 7.30
CA THR A 369 -11.54 -7.59 8.67
C THR A 369 -11.98 -8.67 9.66
N TYR A 370 -13.22 -9.13 9.55
CA TYR A 370 -13.77 -10.20 10.37
C TYR A 370 -12.97 -11.51 10.25
N LEU A 371 -12.69 -11.97 9.03
CA LEU A 371 -11.95 -13.21 8.79
C LEU A 371 -10.55 -13.13 9.39
N ALA A 372 -9.78 -12.06 9.08
CA ALA A 372 -8.44 -11.87 9.62
C ALA A 372 -8.44 -11.82 11.16
N THR A 373 -9.36 -11.08 11.77
CA THR A 373 -9.51 -11.03 13.24
C THR A 373 -9.88 -12.40 13.81
N THR A 374 -10.74 -13.16 13.13
CA THR A 374 -11.16 -14.50 13.56
C THR A 374 -10.00 -15.48 13.54
N VAL A 375 -9.13 -15.43 12.53
CA VAL A 375 -7.93 -16.28 12.49
C VAL A 375 -6.97 -15.95 13.63
N VAL A 376 -6.69 -14.67 13.89
CA VAL A 376 -5.86 -14.28 15.03
C VAL A 376 -6.47 -14.77 16.35
N LYS A 377 -7.78 -14.51 16.55
CA LYS A 377 -8.50 -14.92 17.77
C LYS A 377 -8.43 -16.44 17.97
N ASN A 378 -8.74 -17.22 16.94
CA ASN A 378 -8.77 -18.67 17.02
C ASN A 378 -7.38 -19.25 17.27
N TYR A 379 -6.34 -18.70 16.62
CA TYR A 379 -4.97 -19.12 16.88
C TYR A 379 -4.59 -18.88 18.35
N LEU A 380 -4.84 -17.66 18.85
CA LEU A 380 -4.48 -17.30 20.23
C LEU A 380 -5.27 -18.11 21.26
N ALA A 381 -6.56 -18.36 21.02
CA ALA A 381 -7.39 -19.20 21.89
C ALA A 381 -6.89 -20.65 21.95
N LYS A 382 -6.42 -21.21 20.83
CA LYS A 382 -5.82 -22.55 20.80
C LYS A 382 -4.46 -22.63 21.50
N HIS A 383 -3.80 -21.49 21.73
CA HIS A 383 -2.50 -21.39 22.36
C HIS A 383 -2.57 -20.49 23.60
N ASP A 384 -3.65 -20.56 24.38
CA ASP A 384 -3.86 -19.69 25.54
C ASP A 384 -3.11 -20.15 26.81
N ASN A 385 -2.48 -21.34 26.78
CA ASN A 385 -1.63 -21.87 27.84
C ASN A 385 -0.31 -21.09 27.99
N MET A 386 -0.41 -19.87 28.49
CA MET A 386 0.67 -18.87 28.58
C MET A 386 1.18 -18.62 30.00
N LYS A 387 0.58 -19.29 31.00
CA LYS A 387 1.02 -19.19 32.38
C LYS A 387 2.43 -19.80 32.52
N GLY A 388 3.34 -19.09 33.16
CA GLY A 388 4.74 -19.51 33.29
C GLY A 388 5.61 -19.37 32.03
N LYS A 389 5.04 -18.92 30.89
CA LYS A 389 5.79 -18.69 29.64
C LYS A 389 6.52 -17.35 29.65
N THR A 390 7.69 -17.31 29.03
CA THR A 390 8.50 -16.10 28.88
C THR A 390 7.84 -15.08 27.97
N ALA A 391 8.24 -13.80 28.06
CA ALA A 391 7.76 -12.75 27.16
C ALA A 391 8.07 -13.08 25.68
N THR A 392 9.21 -13.73 25.41
CA THR A 392 9.62 -14.15 24.06
C THR A 392 8.68 -15.18 23.47
N GLU A 393 8.28 -16.20 24.25
CA GLU A 393 7.31 -17.21 23.81
C GLU A 393 5.93 -16.59 23.53
N LYS A 394 5.47 -15.67 24.38
CA LYS A 394 4.22 -14.94 24.15
C LYS A 394 4.26 -14.13 22.85
N ILE A 395 5.35 -13.41 22.61
CA ILE A 395 5.58 -12.66 21.36
C ILE A 395 5.65 -13.59 20.15
N TYR A 396 6.23 -14.79 20.30
CA TYR A 396 6.30 -15.78 19.22
C TYR A 396 4.89 -16.19 18.75
N HIS A 397 4.01 -16.58 19.68
CA HIS A 397 2.62 -16.92 19.32
C HIS A 397 1.84 -15.73 18.77
N ALA A 398 2.04 -14.52 19.30
CA ALA A 398 1.43 -13.32 18.72
C ALA A 398 1.89 -13.08 17.26
N LYS A 399 3.17 -13.32 16.96
CA LYS A 399 3.71 -13.21 15.60
C LYS A 399 3.18 -14.30 14.67
N LEU A 400 3.00 -15.52 15.15
CA LEU A 400 2.41 -16.61 14.36
C LEU A 400 0.93 -16.35 14.07
N ALA A 401 0.14 -15.93 15.06
CA ALA A 401 -1.25 -15.53 14.83
C ALA A 401 -1.35 -14.44 13.74
N ASN A 402 -0.47 -13.44 13.80
CA ASN A 402 -0.42 -12.38 12.79
C ASN A 402 0.05 -12.90 11.41
N LEU A 403 0.97 -13.88 11.38
CA LEU A 403 1.41 -14.52 10.14
C LEU A 403 0.26 -15.28 9.46
N GLU A 404 -0.54 -16.04 10.20
CA GLU A 404 -1.70 -16.76 9.64
C GLU A 404 -2.72 -15.79 9.04
N ALA A 405 -3.02 -14.69 9.73
CA ALA A 405 -3.89 -13.64 9.19
C ALA A 405 -3.30 -12.98 7.94
N ALA A 406 -1.98 -12.76 7.90
CA ALA A 406 -1.28 -12.24 6.74
C ALA A 406 -1.34 -13.21 5.55
N MET A 407 -1.18 -14.52 5.78
CA MET A 407 -1.30 -15.57 4.75
C MET A 407 -2.70 -15.59 4.15
N MET A 408 -3.75 -15.65 4.99
CA MET A 408 -5.14 -15.58 4.51
C MET A 408 -5.41 -14.30 3.70
N CYS A 409 -4.86 -13.17 4.11
CA CYS A 409 -5.04 -11.92 3.40
C CYS A 409 -4.20 -11.79 2.11
N ASN A 410 -3.38 -12.80 1.78
CA ASN A 410 -2.34 -12.78 0.74
C ASN A 410 -1.39 -11.58 0.85
N HIS A 411 -0.99 -11.24 2.08
CA HIS A 411 -0.01 -10.18 2.34
C HIS A 411 1.41 -10.72 2.11
N LYS A 412 2.00 -10.34 0.96
CA LYS A 412 3.36 -10.72 0.57
C LYS A 412 4.29 -9.51 0.65
N ARG A 413 5.57 -9.78 0.92
CA ARG A 413 6.65 -8.80 0.86
C ARG A 413 7.72 -9.31 -0.09
N THR A 414 8.30 -8.43 -0.90
CA THR A 414 9.50 -8.73 -1.69
C THR A 414 10.61 -9.22 -0.77
N ILE A 415 11.26 -10.32 -1.15
CA ILE A 415 12.39 -10.87 -0.41
C ILE A 415 13.58 -9.89 -0.58
N PRO A 416 14.12 -9.33 0.52
CA PRO A 416 15.28 -8.44 0.43
C PRO A 416 16.49 -9.17 -0.15
N LYS A 417 17.35 -8.47 -0.90
CA LYS A 417 18.59 -9.02 -1.47
C LYS A 417 19.50 -9.70 -0.43
N THR A 418 19.44 -9.25 0.82
CA THR A 418 20.25 -9.75 1.95
C THR A 418 19.58 -10.84 2.79
N PHE A 419 18.41 -11.35 2.36
CA PHE A 419 17.62 -12.29 3.15
C PHE A 419 18.38 -13.58 3.50
N GLU A 420 18.99 -14.24 2.51
CA GLU A 420 19.74 -15.48 2.73
C GLU A 420 20.92 -15.29 3.68
N GLN A 421 21.66 -14.19 3.54
CA GLN A 421 22.75 -13.85 4.45
C GLN A 421 22.24 -13.65 5.89
N SER A 422 21.12 -12.95 6.07
CA SER A 422 20.51 -12.77 7.38
C SER A 422 19.99 -14.08 7.97
N LEU A 423 19.46 -14.98 7.14
CA LEU A 423 18.96 -16.28 7.56
C LEU A 423 20.11 -17.20 7.98
N GLN A 424 21.19 -17.20 7.21
CA GLN A 424 22.39 -17.99 7.51
C GLN A 424 23.02 -17.55 8.85
N LYS A 425 23.16 -16.24 9.08
CA LYS A 425 23.63 -15.72 10.39
C LYS A 425 22.79 -16.21 11.57
N LYS A 426 21.47 -16.31 11.42
CA LYS A 426 20.58 -16.85 12.46
C LYS A 426 20.80 -18.35 12.66
N ARG A 427 20.95 -19.12 11.57
CA ARG A 427 21.27 -20.56 11.62
C ARG A 427 22.59 -20.80 12.34
N ASP A 428 23.61 -20.01 12.04
CA ASP A 428 24.93 -20.13 12.67
C ASP A 428 24.89 -19.77 14.16
N THR A 429 24.17 -18.70 14.50
CA THR A 429 23.91 -18.34 15.91
C THR A 429 23.24 -19.49 16.65
N LEU A 430 22.23 -20.12 16.06
CA LEU A 430 21.54 -21.26 16.67
C LEU A 430 22.47 -22.48 16.84
N LYS A 431 23.30 -22.78 15.84
CA LYS A 431 24.32 -23.85 15.94
C LYS A 431 25.31 -23.58 17.08
N LYS A 432 25.78 -22.34 17.20
CA LYS A 432 26.70 -21.93 18.27
C LYS A 432 26.06 -22.11 19.66
N VAL A 433 24.85 -21.58 19.86
CA VAL A 433 24.12 -21.71 21.13
C VAL A 433 23.88 -23.18 21.49
N LYS A 434 23.53 -24.02 20.51
CA LYS A 434 23.35 -25.46 20.73
C LYS A 434 24.64 -26.17 21.12
N LYS A 435 25.78 -25.81 20.51
CA LYS A 435 27.09 -26.40 20.80
C LYS A 435 27.64 -25.98 22.16
N GLU A 436 27.42 -24.71 22.54
CA GLU A 436 27.95 -24.17 23.78
C GLU A 436 27.13 -24.57 25.02
N GLU A 437 25.96 -25.19 24.84
CA GLU A 437 25.04 -25.61 25.91
C GLU A 437 24.93 -24.56 27.03
N VAL A 438 24.86 -23.29 26.68
CA VAL A 438 24.98 -22.16 27.62
C VAL A 438 23.94 -22.24 28.75
N TRP A 439 22.81 -22.89 28.48
CA TRP A 439 21.78 -23.18 29.47
C TRP A 439 22.22 -24.21 30.53
N LYS A 440 23.11 -25.17 30.24
CA LYS A 440 23.62 -26.13 31.25
C LYS A 440 24.44 -25.43 32.32
N LYS A 441 25.33 -24.49 31.96
CA LYS A 441 26.05 -23.67 32.96
C LYS A 441 25.10 -22.86 33.82
N THR A 442 24.04 -22.32 33.20
CA THR A 442 23.02 -21.53 33.91
C THR A 442 22.16 -22.43 34.81
N GLU A 443 21.83 -23.64 34.36
CA GLU A 443 21.06 -24.65 35.11
C GLU A 443 21.86 -25.26 36.26
N GLU A 444 23.16 -25.52 36.08
CA GLU A 444 24.08 -25.92 37.15
C GLU A 444 24.24 -24.82 38.21
N THR A 445 24.30 -23.56 37.77
CA THR A 445 24.34 -22.41 38.69
C THR A 445 23.03 -22.28 39.47
N LEU A 446 21.88 -22.42 38.80
CA LEU A 446 20.55 -22.43 39.44
C LEU A 446 20.40 -23.59 40.43
N LYS A 447 20.83 -24.80 40.06
CA LYS A 447 20.82 -25.96 40.97
C LYS A 447 21.68 -25.72 42.20
N LYS A 448 22.88 -25.15 42.04
CA LYS A 448 23.75 -24.80 43.19
C LYS A 448 23.08 -23.80 44.12
N VAL A 449 22.42 -22.77 43.59
CA VAL A 449 21.68 -21.78 44.38
C VAL A 449 20.49 -22.41 45.10
N GLN A 450 19.77 -23.35 44.48
CA GLN A 450 18.63 -24.05 45.09
C GLN A 450 19.02 -25.12 46.12
N THR A 451 20.24 -25.66 46.07
CA THR A 451 20.75 -26.62 47.07
C THR A 451 21.56 -25.97 48.19
N SER A 452 21.70 -24.64 48.19
CA SER A 452 22.41 -23.88 49.24
C SER A 452 21.47 -23.05 50.14
N GLU A 453 20.16 -23.24 49.98
CA GLU A 453 19.12 -23.04 51.01
C GLU A 453 18.82 -24.40 51.66
#